data_AF-A0A7Y9WKB2-F1
#
_entry.id   AF-A0A7Y9WKB2-F1
#
_cell.length_a   1.000
_cell.length_b   1.000
_cell.length_c   1.000
_cell.angle_alpha   90.00
_cell.angle_beta   90.00
_cell.angle_gamma   90.00
#
_symmetry.space_group_name_H-M   'P 1'
#
loop_
_entity.id
_entity.type
_entity.pdbx_description
1 polymer ?
#
loop_
_entity_poly.entity_id
_entity_poly.type
_entity_poly.pdbx_seq_one_letter_code
_entity_poly.pdbx_strand_id
1 'polypeptide(L)'
;MTQPSESNLLLLRSASARKVGTRSTGSIQYVLLCDSAHESLYIRIACNEGGGYFSKEIVPFTRAKECVSGFSPDRAIPSKVFAPAFIGRSSNNAGFLAAILRAEELLAAAPGTDFQHVVTGDWNEWEATALKLDGTPIPAVEAPIGSDDGAQSENASNDRPEHTEHTKPEKGRKAPRSGGSR
;
A
#
# COMPACT_ATOMS: atom_id res chain seq x y z
N MET A 1 19.75 13.45 1.56
CA MET A 1 19.44 12.17 0.88
C MET A 1 18.75 12.53 -0.42
N THR A 2 19.36 12.21 -1.55
CA THR A 2 18.90 12.62 -2.88
C THR A 2 18.08 11.48 -3.46
N GLN A 3 16.81 11.74 -3.82
CA GLN A 3 15.98 10.79 -4.57
C GLN A 3 16.59 10.60 -5.97
N PRO A 4 16.60 9.38 -6.53
CA PRO A 4 17.00 9.17 -7.90
C PRO A 4 16.07 9.98 -8.82
N SER A 5 16.63 10.69 -9.79
CA SER A 5 15.85 11.42 -10.79
C SER A 5 15.10 10.41 -11.66
N GLU A 6 13.76 10.52 -11.74
CA GLU A 6 12.91 9.61 -12.52
C GLU A 6 13.30 9.53 -14.01
N SER A 7 13.98 10.57 -14.53
CA SER A 7 14.40 10.67 -15.93
C SER A 7 15.42 9.64 -16.40
N ASN A 8 16.09 8.92 -15.48
CA ASN A 8 17.08 7.88 -15.81
C ASN A 8 16.61 6.48 -15.40
N LEU A 9 15.34 6.30 -15.06
CA LEU A 9 14.79 5.02 -14.64
C LEU A 9 13.96 4.38 -15.76
N LEU A 10 14.11 3.07 -15.91
CA LEU A 10 13.33 2.24 -16.82
C LEU A 10 12.32 1.42 -16.00
N LEU A 11 11.09 1.32 -16.49
CA LEU A 11 10.07 0.44 -15.95
C LEU A 11 10.33 -1.00 -16.41
N LEU A 12 10.62 -1.86 -15.45
CA LEU A 12 10.79 -3.29 -15.69
C LEU A 12 9.46 -4.04 -15.66
N ARG A 13 8.62 -3.73 -14.66
CA ARG A 13 7.36 -4.44 -14.44
C ARG A 13 6.40 -3.61 -13.60
N SER A 14 5.10 -3.78 -13.85
CA SER A 14 4.02 -3.37 -12.95
C SER A 14 3.32 -4.61 -12.38
N ALA A 15 3.01 -4.59 -11.09
CA ALA A 15 2.36 -5.70 -10.41
C ALA A 15 1.46 -5.20 -9.26
N SER A 16 0.64 -6.09 -8.73
CA SER A 16 -0.23 -5.80 -7.58
C SER A 16 -0.01 -6.80 -6.46
N ALA A 17 -0.01 -6.30 -5.23
CA ALA A 17 0.16 -7.08 -4.01
C ALA A 17 -1.11 -7.01 -3.16
N ARG A 18 -1.53 -8.15 -2.60
CA ARG A 18 -2.62 -8.17 -1.63
C ARG A 18 -2.14 -7.59 -0.30
N LYS A 19 -3.01 -6.84 0.37
CA LYS A 19 -2.73 -6.35 1.72
C LYS A 19 -2.61 -7.51 2.70
N VAL A 20 -1.69 -7.36 3.65
CA VAL A 20 -1.30 -8.40 4.61
C VAL A 20 -2.37 -8.64 5.70
N GLY A 21 -3.23 -7.66 5.98
CA GLY A 21 -4.22 -7.77 7.06
C GLY A 21 -5.44 -8.59 6.66
N THR A 22 -5.87 -9.51 7.53
CA THR A 22 -7.10 -10.32 7.38
C THR A 22 -8.38 -9.47 7.25
N ARG A 23 -8.35 -8.23 7.74
CA ARG A 23 -9.44 -7.23 7.61
C ARG A 23 -9.18 -6.16 6.55
N SER A 24 -8.02 -6.19 5.92
CA SER A 24 -7.65 -5.22 4.90
C SER A 24 -8.22 -5.68 3.56
N THR A 25 -9.21 -4.96 3.05
CA THR A 25 -9.69 -5.14 1.68
C THR A 25 -8.87 -4.25 0.74
N GLY A 26 -8.54 -4.77 -0.44
CA GLY A 26 -7.87 -4.04 -1.52
C GLY A 26 -6.44 -4.49 -1.83
N SER A 27 -5.94 -3.98 -2.95
CA SER A 27 -4.62 -4.25 -3.51
C SER A 27 -3.69 -3.03 -3.47
N ILE A 28 -2.39 -3.27 -3.46
CA ILE A 28 -1.36 -2.25 -3.59
C ILE A 28 -0.73 -2.46 -4.96
N GLN A 29 -0.83 -1.47 -5.84
CA GLN A 29 -0.15 -1.52 -7.13
C GLN A 29 1.23 -0.90 -6.98
N TYR A 30 2.23 -1.58 -7.51
CA TYR A 30 3.62 -1.17 -7.46
C TYR A 30 4.30 -1.41 -8.81
N VAL A 31 5.42 -0.73 -8.98
CA VAL A 31 6.27 -0.87 -10.16
C VAL A 31 7.70 -1.16 -9.73
N LEU A 32 8.35 -2.05 -10.48
CA LEU A 32 9.78 -2.31 -10.42
C LEU A 32 10.47 -1.46 -11.47
N LEU A 33 11.48 -0.71 -11.05
CA LEU A 33 12.25 0.18 -11.89
C LEU A 33 13.72 -0.22 -11.82
N CYS A 34 14.47 -0.04 -12.91
CA CYS A 34 15.93 -0.08 -12.88
C CYS A 34 16.52 1.25 -13.34
N ASP A 35 17.81 1.45 -13.06
CA ASP A 35 18.60 2.46 -13.76
C ASP A 35 18.85 2.07 -15.22
N SER A 36 19.23 3.07 -16.02
CA SER A 36 19.61 2.84 -17.43
C SER A 36 20.80 1.89 -17.62
N ALA A 37 21.57 1.63 -16.56
CA ALA A 37 22.68 0.68 -16.55
C ALA A 37 22.26 -0.76 -16.19
N HIS A 38 21.01 -0.98 -15.74
CA HIS A 38 20.54 -2.26 -15.19
C HIS A 38 21.40 -2.78 -14.02
N GLU A 39 21.97 -1.88 -13.22
CA GLU A 39 22.80 -2.18 -12.04
C GLU A 39 22.01 -2.06 -10.74
N SER A 40 21.03 -1.15 -10.69
CA SER A 40 20.28 -0.84 -9.47
C SER A 40 18.79 -1.05 -9.63
N LEU A 41 18.20 -1.84 -8.73
CA LEU A 41 16.75 -2.07 -8.69
C LEU A 41 16.06 -1.13 -7.70
N TYR A 42 14.90 -0.63 -8.10
CA TYR A 42 14.05 0.24 -7.29
C TYR A 42 12.59 -0.21 -7.29
N ILE A 43 11.89 0.06 -6.19
CA ILE A 43 10.48 -0.22 -6.01
C ILE A 43 9.75 1.09 -5.78
N ARG A 44 8.66 1.33 -6.50
CA ARG A 44 7.76 2.48 -6.28
C ARG A 44 6.34 2.02 -6.10
N ILE A 45 5.68 2.54 -5.06
CA ILE A 45 4.24 2.33 -4.86
C ILE A 45 3.49 3.26 -5.82
N ALA A 46 2.67 2.67 -6.69
CA ALA A 46 1.91 3.40 -7.70
C ALA A 46 0.50 3.75 -7.23
N CYS A 47 -0.20 2.80 -6.61
CA CYS A 47 -1.57 2.96 -6.14
C CYS A 47 -1.86 2.13 -4.89
N ASN A 48 -2.80 2.61 -4.07
CA ASN A 48 -3.31 1.91 -2.89
C ASN A 48 -4.84 1.90 -2.95
N GLU A 49 -5.42 0.72 -3.16
CA GLU A 49 -6.85 0.50 -3.19
C GLU A 49 -7.37 0.23 -1.77
N GLY A 50 -8.37 0.99 -1.30
CA GLY A 50 -8.90 0.89 0.07
C GLY A 50 -8.41 1.99 1.03
N GLY A 51 -7.79 3.05 0.50
CA GLY A 51 -7.46 4.26 1.26
C GLY A 51 -6.24 4.15 2.17
N GLY A 52 -5.84 5.28 2.75
CA GLY A 52 -4.62 5.41 3.55
C GLY A 52 -3.47 6.07 2.78
N TYR A 53 -2.70 6.91 3.48
CA TYR A 53 -1.61 7.67 2.89
C TYR A 53 -0.41 6.78 2.57
N PHE A 54 0.22 7.00 1.42
CA PHE A 54 1.49 6.41 1.01
C PHE A 54 2.37 7.45 0.33
N SER A 55 3.68 7.21 0.34
CA SER A 55 4.60 8.00 -0.47
C SER A 55 4.73 7.41 -1.87
N LYS A 56 4.68 8.27 -2.90
CA LYS A 56 5.03 7.90 -4.29
C LYS A 56 6.55 7.95 -4.53
N GLU A 57 7.33 7.70 -3.48
CA GLU A 57 8.79 7.78 -3.55
C GLU A 57 9.40 6.50 -4.13
N ILE A 58 10.59 6.63 -4.69
CA ILE A 58 11.33 5.51 -5.27
C ILE A 58 12.26 4.96 -4.19
N VAL A 59 12.04 3.70 -3.83
CA VAL A 59 12.79 3.01 -2.78
C VAL A 59 13.83 2.10 -3.43
N PRO A 60 15.14 2.32 -3.20
CA PRO A 60 16.17 1.38 -3.66
C PRO A 60 15.98 0.02 -2.99
N PHE A 61 16.01 -1.06 -3.77
CA PHE A 61 15.89 -2.42 -3.22
C PHE A 61 17.01 -2.73 -2.22
N THR A 62 18.21 -2.17 -2.43
CA THR A 62 19.32 -2.23 -1.48
C THR A 62 18.93 -1.77 -0.07
N ARG A 63 18.08 -0.74 0.06
CA ARG A 63 17.60 -0.29 1.38
C ARG A 63 16.69 -1.32 2.05
N ALA A 64 15.86 -2.00 1.27
CA ALA A 64 15.05 -3.11 1.79
C ALA A 64 15.94 -4.26 2.29
N LYS A 65 17.00 -4.61 1.53
CA LYS A 65 18.01 -5.60 1.93
C LYS A 65 18.72 -5.20 3.23
N GLU A 66 19.19 -3.96 3.34
CA GLU A 66 19.83 -3.44 4.56
C GLU A 66 18.92 -3.50 5.78
N CYS A 67 17.61 -3.32 5.61
CA CYS A 67 16.65 -3.42 6.71
C CYS A 67 16.54 -4.86 7.28
N VAL A 68 16.79 -5.88 6.45
CA VAL A 68 16.69 -7.29 6.86
C VAL A 68 18.04 -7.95 7.13
N SER A 69 19.16 -7.36 6.68
CA SER A 69 20.51 -7.96 6.82
C SER A 69 20.95 -8.17 8.26
N GLY A 70 20.35 -7.47 9.23
CA GLY A 70 20.59 -7.64 10.66
C GLY A 70 19.73 -8.72 11.33
N PHE A 71 18.84 -9.40 10.59
CA PHE A 71 17.92 -10.39 11.11
C PHE A 71 18.24 -11.78 10.56
N SER A 72 18.16 -12.81 11.40
CA SER A 72 18.29 -14.20 10.94
C SER A 72 17.08 -14.60 10.08
N PRO A 73 17.25 -15.46 9.06
CA PRO A 73 16.17 -15.85 8.12
C PRO A 73 14.89 -16.34 8.81
N ASP A 74 15.01 -17.08 9.91
CA ASP A 74 13.88 -17.68 10.63
C ASP A 74 13.26 -16.75 11.68
N ARG A 75 13.76 -15.53 11.82
CA ARG A 75 13.25 -14.59 12.83
C ARG A 75 12.05 -13.85 12.29
N ALA A 76 10.94 -13.91 13.04
CA ALA A 76 9.78 -13.10 12.76
C ALA A 76 10.10 -11.59 12.93
N ILE A 77 9.97 -10.84 11.84
CA ILE A 77 10.19 -9.40 11.77
C ILE A 77 8.86 -8.65 11.61
N PRO A 78 8.62 -7.56 12.35
CA PRO A 78 7.45 -6.71 12.12
C PRO A 78 7.67 -5.85 10.88
N SER A 79 6.60 -5.45 10.16
CA SER A 79 6.75 -4.61 8.95
C SER A 79 7.48 -3.28 9.22
N LYS A 80 7.45 -2.78 10.46
CA LYS A 80 8.13 -1.54 10.89
C LYS A 80 9.64 -1.55 10.64
N VAL A 81 10.27 -2.71 10.48
CA VAL A 81 11.70 -2.80 10.13
C VAL A 81 12.02 -2.12 8.80
N PHE A 82 11.04 -2.00 7.90
CA PHE A 82 11.18 -1.36 6.60
C PHE A 82 10.98 0.16 6.62
N ALA A 83 10.59 0.75 7.76
CA ALA A 83 10.40 2.19 7.86
C ALA A 83 11.65 3.02 7.45
N PRO A 84 12.89 2.62 7.81
CA PRO A 84 14.11 3.33 7.39
C PRO A 84 14.41 3.28 5.89
N ALA A 85 13.75 2.39 5.13
CA ALA A 85 13.90 2.34 3.67
C ALA A 85 13.24 3.54 2.97
N PHE A 86 12.29 4.21 3.65
CA PHE A 86 11.56 5.36 3.13
C PHE A 86 12.10 6.67 3.70
N ILE A 87 12.06 7.74 2.90
CA ILE A 87 12.27 9.12 3.37
C ILE A 87 10.94 9.69 3.88
N GLY A 88 9.83 9.29 3.27
CA GLY A 88 8.49 9.73 3.65
C GLY A 88 8.08 9.33 5.07
N ARG A 89 7.21 10.14 5.66
CA ARG A 89 6.73 9.98 7.05
C ARG A 89 5.48 9.11 7.20
N SER A 90 4.97 8.51 6.12
CA SER A 90 3.76 7.67 6.23
C SER A 90 4.05 6.39 7.00
N SER A 91 3.28 6.15 8.07
CA SER A 91 3.33 4.92 8.85
C SER A 91 2.97 3.67 8.05
N ASN A 92 2.26 3.83 6.93
CA ASN A 92 1.78 2.70 6.13
C ASN A 92 2.83 2.18 5.14
N ASN A 93 3.83 2.99 4.78
CA ASN A 93 4.83 2.64 3.78
C ASN A 93 5.55 1.32 4.10
N ALA A 94 5.93 1.14 5.36
CA ALA A 94 6.63 -0.06 5.81
C ALA A 94 5.74 -1.32 5.67
N GLY A 95 4.45 -1.20 5.97
CA GLY A 95 3.47 -2.29 5.77
C GLY A 95 3.21 -2.58 4.30
N PHE A 96 3.18 -1.55 3.46
CA PHE A 96 2.99 -1.71 2.01
C PHE A 96 4.21 -2.34 1.35
N LEU A 97 5.43 -1.97 1.74
CA LEU A 97 6.64 -2.64 1.25
C LEU A 97 6.64 -4.11 1.66
N ALA A 98 6.30 -4.42 2.90
CA ALA A 98 6.24 -5.80 3.36
C ALA A 98 5.19 -6.64 2.59
N ALA A 99 4.06 -6.03 2.20
CA ALA A 99 3.06 -6.68 1.35
C ALA A 99 3.59 -6.96 -0.06
N ILE A 100 4.30 -5.99 -0.66
CA ILE A 100 4.95 -6.14 -1.97
C ILE A 100 5.97 -7.26 -1.94
N LEU A 101 6.86 -7.27 -0.94
CA LEU A 101 7.89 -8.30 -0.79
C LEU A 101 7.29 -9.70 -0.54
N ARG A 102 6.11 -9.80 0.10
CA ARG A 102 5.38 -11.08 0.19
C ARG A 102 4.83 -11.54 -1.14
N ALA A 103 4.34 -10.63 -1.98
CA ALA A 103 3.83 -10.96 -3.31
C ALA A 103 4.94 -11.45 -4.25
N GLU A 104 6.16 -10.97 -4.05
CA GLU A 104 7.38 -11.39 -4.76
C GLU A 104 8.08 -12.60 -4.10
N GLU A 105 7.44 -13.25 -3.12
CA GLU A 105 7.94 -14.44 -2.40
C GLU A 105 9.26 -14.26 -1.62
N LEU A 106 9.70 -13.00 -1.46
CA LEU A 106 10.87 -12.61 -0.66
C LEU A 106 10.59 -12.57 0.84
N LEU A 107 9.30 -12.50 1.21
CA LEU A 107 8.83 -12.64 2.57
C LEU A 107 7.69 -13.64 2.63
N ALA A 108 7.58 -14.37 3.74
CA ALA A 108 6.38 -15.14 4.07
C ALA A 108 5.74 -14.60 5.36
N ALA A 109 4.51 -15.03 5.64
CA ALA A 109 3.90 -14.79 6.95
C ALA A 109 4.62 -15.64 8.01
N ALA A 110 4.92 -15.04 9.16
CA ALA A 110 5.51 -15.76 10.26
C ALA A 110 4.48 -16.74 10.87
N PRO A 111 4.89 -17.93 11.32
CA PRO A 111 3.99 -18.87 11.98
C PRO A 111 3.30 -18.24 13.19
N GLY A 112 1.96 -18.28 13.22
CA GLY A 112 1.17 -17.79 14.34
C GLY A 112 0.83 -16.30 14.33
N THR A 113 1.22 -15.53 13.30
CA THR A 113 0.83 -14.12 13.16
C THR A 113 0.86 -13.62 11.72
N ASP A 114 -0.26 -13.08 11.25
CA ASP A 114 -0.35 -12.48 9.91
C ASP A 114 0.51 -11.21 9.78
N PHE A 115 0.82 -10.55 10.91
CA PHE A 115 1.44 -9.22 10.96
C PHE A 115 2.96 -9.24 11.09
N GLN A 116 3.57 -10.42 11.26
CA GLN A 116 5.02 -10.56 11.22
C GLN A 116 5.43 -11.37 10.00
N HIS A 117 6.65 -11.14 9.56
CA HIS A 117 7.18 -11.70 8.33
C HIS A 117 8.41 -12.52 8.66
N VAL A 118 8.70 -13.54 7.86
CA VAL A 118 10.00 -14.22 7.87
C VAL A 118 10.66 -13.99 6.52
N VAL A 119 11.98 -13.84 6.53
CA VAL A 119 12.74 -13.61 5.30
C VAL A 119 12.84 -14.93 4.57
N THR A 120 12.34 -14.96 3.33
CA THR A 120 12.33 -16.15 2.48
C THR A 120 12.95 -15.85 1.12
N GLY A 121 13.29 -16.91 0.39
CA GLY A 121 13.88 -16.80 -0.94
C GLY A 121 15.29 -16.24 -0.94
N ASP A 122 15.91 -16.21 -2.12
CA ASP A 122 17.20 -15.57 -2.34
C ASP A 122 16.98 -14.16 -2.93
N TRP A 123 17.17 -13.14 -2.11
CA TRP A 123 16.93 -11.75 -2.49
C TRP A 123 17.93 -11.26 -3.55
N ASN A 124 19.15 -11.81 -3.56
CA ASN A 124 20.16 -11.44 -4.55
C ASN A 124 19.86 -12.09 -5.89
N GLU A 125 19.43 -13.36 -5.89
CA GLU A 125 19.01 -14.05 -7.11
C GLU A 125 17.76 -13.42 -7.71
N TRP A 126 16.78 -13.07 -6.87
CA TRP A 126 15.58 -12.37 -7.34
C TRP A 126 15.91 -11.00 -7.94
N GLU A 127 16.77 -10.21 -7.29
CA GLU A 127 17.21 -8.91 -7.83
C GLU A 127 17.93 -9.08 -9.18
N ALA A 128 18.87 -10.02 -9.27
CA ALA A 128 19.57 -10.32 -10.52
C ALA A 128 18.62 -10.82 -11.62
N THR A 129 17.54 -11.50 -11.25
CA THR A 129 16.50 -11.94 -12.20
C THR A 129 15.62 -10.77 -12.63
N ALA A 130 15.25 -9.89 -11.71
CA ALA A 130 14.47 -8.70 -12.01
C ALA A 130 15.24 -7.75 -12.94
N LEU A 131 16.55 -7.56 -12.72
CA LEU A 131 17.41 -6.70 -13.55
C LEU A 131 17.60 -7.22 -14.99
N LYS A 132 17.36 -8.51 -15.23
CA LYS A 132 17.37 -9.11 -16.58
C LYS A 132 16.08 -8.83 -17.38
N LEU A 133 15.04 -8.29 -16.75
CA LEU A 133 13.82 -7.91 -17.45
C LEU A 133 14.10 -6.73 -18.38
N ASP A 134 13.39 -6.69 -19.52
CA ASP A 134 13.50 -5.58 -20.45
C ASP A 134 12.92 -4.31 -19.83
N GLY A 135 13.75 -3.26 -19.79
CA GLY A 135 13.34 -1.96 -19.28
C GLY A 135 12.68 -1.12 -20.37
N THR A 136 11.46 -0.65 -20.10
CA THR A 136 10.79 0.35 -20.94
C THR A 136 11.00 1.74 -20.35
N PRO A 137 11.40 2.76 -21.12
CA PRO A 137 11.51 4.11 -20.59
C PRO A 137 10.15 4.56 -20.08
N ILE A 138 10.12 5.05 -18.84
CA ILE A 138 8.89 5.60 -18.27
C ILE A 138 8.53 6.83 -19.10
N PRO A 139 7.36 6.89 -19.77
CA PRO A 139 6.96 8.11 -20.43
C PRO A 139 6.88 9.22 -19.38
N ALA A 140 7.66 10.28 -19.57
CA ALA A 140 7.53 11.47 -18.77
C ALA A 140 6.13 12.05 -19.04
N VAL A 141 5.28 12.12 -17.99
CA VAL A 141 3.87 12.60 -18.00
C VAL A 141 2.89 11.49 -18.44
N GLU A 142 1.89 11.02 -17.68
CA GLU A 142 0.96 11.64 -16.73
C GLU A 142 0.25 10.57 -15.86
N ALA A 143 -0.10 10.89 -14.60
CA ALA A 143 -1.26 10.27 -13.94
C ALA A 143 -2.52 11.07 -14.33
N PRO A 144 -3.76 10.53 -14.33
CA PRO A 144 -4.20 9.19 -13.92
C PRO A 144 -4.79 8.38 -15.09
N ILE A 145 -4.70 7.06 -14.99
CA ILE A 145 -5.65 6.16 -15.66
C ILE A 145 -7.05 6.58 -15.22
N GLY A 146 -7.76 7.26 -16.12
CA GLY A 146 -9.17 7.56 -15.98
C GLY A 146 -9.93 6.26 -15.73
N SER A 147 -10.76 6.29 -14.69
CA SER A 147 -11.92 5.43 -14.55
C SER A 147 -12.68 5.40 -15.87
N ASP A 148 -12.63 4.25 -16.56
CA ASP A 148 -13.42 4.02 -17.76
C ASP A 148 -14.91 3.96 -17.41
N ASP A 149 -15.66 4.59 -18.29
CA ASP A 149 -17.06 4.97 -18.24
C ASP A 149 -18.02 3.78 -18.11
N GLY A 150 -18.99 3.94 -17.20
CA GLY A 150 -20.25 3.21 -17.19
C GLY A 150 -21.41 4.21 -17.13
N ALA A 151 -21.59 5.01 -18.19
CA ALA A 151 -22.74 5.89 -18.35
C ALA A 151 -23.95 5.13 -18.94
N GLN A 152 -25.11 5.24 -18.27
CA GLN A 152 -26.44 5.61 -18.82
C GLN A 152 -27.51 5.42 -17.71
N SER A 153 -28.15 6.49 -17.21
CA SER A 153 -29.42 7.09 -17.68
C SER A 153 -30.64 6.23 -17.26
N GLU A 154 -31.73 6.68 -16.62
CA GLU A 154 -32.63 7.81 -16.92
C GLU A 154 -33.57 8.16 -15.75
N ASN A 155 -34.15 9.36 -15.85
CA ASN A 155 -35.15 10.02 -15.01
C ASN A 155 -36.47 9.26 -14.72
N ALA A 156 -37.04 9.52 -13.54
CA ALA A 156 -38.46 9.79 -13.26
C ALA A 156 -38.58 10.11 -11.76
N SER A 157 -39.42 10.98 -11.19
CA SER A 157 -40.39 11.98 -11.64
C SER A 157 -40.79 12.77 -10.37
N ASN A 158 -41.28 14.00 -10.55
CA ASN A 158 -41.82 14.90 -9.52
C ASN A 158 -42.80 14.25 -8.52
N ASP A 159 -42.80 14.73 -7.26
CA ASP A 159 -44.00 15.31 -6.60
C ASP A 159 -43.64 16.07 -5.30
N ARG A 160 -43.71 17.42 -5.32
CA ARG A 160 -44.41 18.40 -4.42
C ARG A 160 -44.56 18.14 -2.88
N PRO A 161 -44.87 19.13 -2.00
CA PRO A 161 -44.66 20.60 -1.94
C PRO A 161 -43.89 21.10 -0.67
N GLU A 162 -43.67 22.42 -0.63
CA GLU A 162 -43.44 23.27 0.55
C GLU A 162 -44.17 22.87 1.85
N HIS A 163 -43.51 23.03 3.00
CA HIS A 163 -44.13 23.45 4.25
C HIS A 163 -43.11 24.03 5.25
N THR A 164 -43.23 25.35 5.47
CA THR A 164 -43.19 26.10 6.74
C THR A 164 -42.45 25.54 7.98
N GLU A 165 -41.52 26.36 8.49
CA GLU A 165 -41.39 26.88 9.87
C GLU A 165 -41.53 25.98 11.12
N HIS A 166 -40.67 26.32 12.11
CA HIS A 166 -40.80 26.04 13.56
C HIS A 166 -40.58 24.55 13.95
N THR A 167 -39.96 24.13 15.06
CA THR A 167 -39.58 24.73 16.35
C THR A 167 -38.66 23.71 17.07
N LYS A 168 -37.79 24.21 17.97
CA LYS A 168 -37.10 23.41 19.00
C LYS A 168 -38.12 22.92 20.06
N PRO A 169 -38.04 21.68 20.55
CA PRO A 169 -37.75 21.45 21.98
C PRO A 169 -36.90 20.17 22.21
N GLU A 170 -35.90 20.21 23.11
CA GLU A 170 -35.95 19.89 24.54
C GLU A 170 -35.77 18.40 24.89
N LYS A 171 -34.87 18.22 25.85
CA LYS A 171 -34.45 17.03 26.57
C LYS A 171 -35.62 16.15 27.01
N GLY A 172 -35.44 14.83 26.95
CA GLY A 172 -36.27 13.92 27.73
C GLY A 172 -36.01 12.43 27.53
N ARG A 173 -35.59 11.79 28.64
CA ARG A 173 -35.82 10.37 29.01
C ARG A 173 -34.85 9.36 28.35
N LYS A 174 -34.47 8.24 28.98
CA LYS A 174 -35.18 7.36 29.92
C LYS A 174 -34.20 6.61 30.85
N ALA A 175 -34.72 6.27 32.04
CA ALA A 175 -34.28 5.17 32.92
C ALA A 175 -34.52 3.77 32.25
N PRO A 176 -34.18 2.58 32.82
CA PRO A 176 -34.81 2.09 34.07
C PRO A 176 -34.00 1.09 34.97
N ARG A 177 -34.45 0.95 36.25
CA ARG A 177 -34.58 -0.28 37.10
C ARG A 177 -33.30 -1.07 37.49
N SER A 178 -33.12 -1.74 38.64
CA SER A 178 -33.98 -2.30 39.71
C SER A 178 -33.12 -2.89 40.85
N GLY A 179 -33.68 -2.96 42.08
CA GLY A 179 -33.32 -3.91 43.16
C GLY A 179 -32.23 -3.44 44.16
N GLY A 180 -32.36 -3.47 45.49
CA GLY A 180 -33.32 -4.09 46.41
C GLY A 180 -32.63 -5.13 47.30
N SER A 181 -32.39 -4.79 48.59
CA SER A 181 -32.39 -5.63 49.82
C SER A 181 -31.75 -4.80 50.94
N ARG A 182 -32.52 -4.37 51.95
CA ARG A 182 -32.82 -5.06 53.22
C ARG A 182 -31.59 -5.27 54.10
#